data_AF-A0A254NEI4-F1
#
_entry.id   AF-A0A254NEI4-F1
#
_cell.length_a   1.000
_cell.length_b   1.000
_cell.length_c   1.000
_cell.angle_alpha   90.00
_cell.angle_beta   90.00
_cell.angle_gamma   90.00
#
_symmetry.space_group_name_H-M   'P 1'
#
loop_
_entity.id
_entity.type
_entity.pdbx_description
1 polymer ?
#
loop_
_entity_poly.entity_id
_entity_poly.type
_entity_poly.pdbx_seq_one_letter_code
_entity_poly.pdbx_strand_id
1 'polypeptide(L)'
;MADHNNTHNSHGGERHEHGSVKSYVIGYIISIVLTIIPLVVVMNDMMGRTATIAVIMVTATLQFLVQLVFFMHIRDGEQPRWNAITLIFGILILLTIVVGSIWIMGNNQIGMKM
;
A
#
# COMPACT_ATOMS: atom_id res chain seq x y z
N MET A 1 -37.53 54.30 15.19
CA MET A 1 -36.92 53.12 15.84
C MET A 1 -35.92 52.51 14.86
N ALA A 2 -34.74 52.16 15.37
CA ALA A 2 -33.50 51.96 14.62
C ALA A 2 -33.41 50.65 13.81
N ASP A 3 -32.67 50.74 12.71
CA ASP A 3 -32.09 49.63 11.94
C ASP A 3 -31.27 48.69 12.83
N HIS A 4 -31.54 47.38 12.75
CA HIS A 4 -30.68 46.33 13.28
C HIS A 4 -29.96 45.63 12.13
N ASN A 5 -28.84 46.23 11.70
CA ASN A 5 -27.75 45.54 11.03
C ASN A 5 -26.98 44.74 12.09
N ASN A 6 -27.16 43.41 12.12
CA ASN A 6 -26.35 42.55 12.98
C ASN A 6 -25.39 41.71 12.11
N THR A 7 -24.27 42.34 11.81
CA THR A 7 -23.05 41.74 11.28
C THR A 7 -22.41 40.90 12.38
N HIS A 8 -22.70 39.59 12.41
CA HIS A 8 -21.96 38.67 13.26
C HIS A 8 -20.64 38.27 12.59
N ASN A 9 -19.62 38.88 13.16
CA ASN A 9 -18.20 38.72 13.00
C ASN A 9 -17.71 37.29 13.33
N SER A 10 -16.77 36.82 12.51
CA SER A 10 -15.68 35.86 12.80
C SER A 10 -15.96 34.61 13.67
N HIS A 11 -16.20 33.50 12.98
CA HIS A 11 -15.54 32.22 13.31
C HIS A 11 -14.24 32.19 12.49
N GLY A 12 -13.03 32.23 13.05
CA GLY A 12 -12.59 31.46 14.20
C GLY A 12 -11.93 30.15 13.75
N GLY A 13 -10.96 30.23 12.83
CA GLY A 13 -9.85 29.26 12.71
C GLY A 13 -10.18 27.77 12.77
N GLU A 14 -11.08 27.27 11.93
CA GLU A 14 -11.22 25.82 11.76
C GLU A 14 -10.29 25.34 10.64
N ARG A 15 -9.05 24.98 11.01
CA ARG A 15 -8.15 24.20 10.15
C ARG A 15 -8.68 22.77 10.05
N HIS A 16 -9.76 22.60 9.29
CA HIS A 16 -10.30 21.29 8.92
C HIS A 16 -9.25 20.50 8.12
N GLU A 17 -8.83 19.39 8.71
CA GLU A 17 -8.59 18.11 8.03
C GLU A 17 -7.75 18.09 6.74
N HIS A 18 -6.52 18.61 6.77
CA HIS A 18 -5.49 18.27 5.78
C HIS A 18 -4.60 17.07 6.22
N GLY A 19 -5.23 16.02 6.76
CA GLY A 19 -4.57 14.79 7.18
C GLY A 19 -4.35 13.77 6.05
N SER A 20 -5.23 13.79 5.05
CA SER A 20 -5.24 12.90 3.89
C SER A 20 -3.96 12.98 3.05
N VAL A 21 -3.69 14.17 2.49
CA VAL A 21 -2.57 14.40 1.58
C VAL A 21 -1.20 14.17 2.23
N LYS A 22 -1.04 14.52 3.52
CA LYS A 22 0.23 14.30 4.24
C LYS A 22 0.49 12.82 4.48
N SER A 23 -0.54 12.03 4.78
CA SER A 23 -0.41 10.57 4.94
C SER A 23 -0.25 9.84 3.61
N TYR A 24 -0.80 10.36 2.51
CA TYR A 24 -0.50 9.82 1.17
C TYR A 24 0.96 10.09 0.77
N VAL A 25 1.43 11.33 0.98
CA VAL A 25 2.80 11.75 0.64
C VAL A 25 3.83 10.99 1.48
N ILE A 26 3.60 10.74 2.78
CA ILE A 26 4.54 9.95 3.59
C ILE A 26 4.65 8.50 3.09
N GLY A 27 3.53 7.88 2.69
CA GLY A 27 3.51 6.55 2.09
C GLY A 27 4.27 6.47 0.78
N TYR A 28 4.08 7.49 -0.06
CA TYR A 28 4.80 7.63 -1.31
C TYR A 28 6.31 7.77 -1.10
N ILE A 29 6.75 8.57 -0.12
CA ILE A 29 8.16 8.72 0.23
C ILE A 29 8.74 7.39 0.75
N ILE A 30 8.02 6.67 1.61
CA ILE A 30 8.44 5.35 2.11
C ILE A 30 8.62 4.37 0.96
N SER A 31 7.69 4.33 0.01
CA SER A 31 7.76 3.51 -1.20
C SER A 31 8.99 3.83 -2.06
N ILE A 32 9.28 5.12 -2.26
CA ILE A 32 10.48 5.56 -3.00
C ILE A 32 11.75 5.07 -2.30
N VAL A 33 11.88 5.32 -0.99
CA VAL A 33 13.05 4.90 -0.22
C VAL A 33 13.25 3.39 -0.30
N LEU A 34 12.16 2.63 -0.14
CA LEU A 34 12.19 1.17 -0.22
C LEU A 34 12.56 0.65 -1.61
N THR A 35 12.31 1.42 -2.67
CA THR A 35 12.71 1.12 -4.05
C THR A 35 14.16 1.47 -4.34
N ILE A 36 14.69 2.53 -3.72
CA ILE A 36 16.08 2.94 -3.88
C ILE A 36 17.04 1.91 -3.24
N ILE A 37 16.66 1.31 -2.11
CA ILE A 37 17.47 0.29 -1.42
C ILE A 37 17.88 -0.87 -2.35
N PRO A 38 16.96 -1.62 -2.99
CA PRO A 38 17.32 -2.71 -3.88
C PRO A 38 18.06 -2.23 -5.13
N LEU A 39 17.74 -1.03 -5.64
CA LEU A 39 18.46 -0.43 -6.77
C LEU A 39 19.94 -0.23 -6.47
N VAL A 40 20.26 0.37 -5.31
CA VAL A 40 21.65 0.61 -4.89
C VAL A 40 22.38 -0.70 -4.60
N VAL A 41 21.70 -1.67 -3.99
CA VAL A 41 22.27 -2.99 -3.69
C VAL A 41 22.60 -3.76 -4.97
N VAL A 42 21.72 -3.72 -5.97
CA VAL A 42 21.94 -4.38 -7.27
C VAL A 42 23.01 -3.66 -8.10
N MET A 43 23.01 -2.33 -8.14
CA MET A 43 23.96 -1.57 -8.96
C MET A 43 25.40 -1.62 -8.45
N ASN A 44 25.61 -1.71 -7.14
CA ASN A 44 26.96 -1.78 -6.58
C ASN A 44 27.49 -3.22 -6.47
N ASP A 45 26.70 -4.24 -6.84
CA ASP A 45 27.05 -5.67 -6.76
C ASP A 45 27.77 -6.04 -5.43
N MET A 46 27.38 -5.40 -4.32
CA MET A 46 28.18 -5.42 -3.07
C MET A 46 28.13 -6.78 -2.36
N MET A 47 27.25 -7.68 -2.80
CA MET A 47 27.06 -9.00 -2.22
C MET A 47 26.96 -10.06 -3.31
N GLY A 48 27.37 -11.28 -2.99
CA GLY A 48 27.24 -12.41 -3.91
C GLY A 48 25.79 -12.61 -4.38
N ARG A 49 25.61 -13.20 -5.57
CA ARG A 49 24.33 -13.38 -6.27
C ARG A 49 23.16 -13.82 -5.38
N THR A 50 23.41 -14.74 -4.45
CA THR A 50 22.41 -15.27 -3.52
C THR A 50 21.89 -14.21 -2.54
N ALA A 51 22.78 -13.38 -2.01
CA ALA A 51 22.41 -12.32 -1.08
C ALA A 51 21.66 -11.19 -1.78
N THR A 52 22.06 -10.83 -3.01
CA THR A 52 21.35 -9.85 -3.83
C THR A 52 19.91 -10.29 -4.12
N ILE A 53 19.72 -11.56 -4.51
CA ILE A 53 18.37 -12.12 -4.72
C ILE A 53 17.55 -12.09 -3.44
N ALA A 54 18.13 -12.44 -2.29
CA ALA A 54 17.43 -12.42 -1.00
C ALA A 54 16.97 -11.00 -0.64
N VAL A 55 17.82 -9.98 -0.84
CA VAL A 55 17.47 -8.57 -0.59
C VAL A 55 16.32 -8.12 -1.48
N ILE A 56 16.36 -8.44 -2.78
CA ILE A 56 15.30 -8.08 -3.74
C ILE A 56 13.98 -8.73 -3.32
N MET A 57 13.97 -10.01 -2.95
CA MET A 57 12.75 -10.70 -2.53
C MET A 57 12.11 -10.06 -1.30
N VAL A 58 12.93 -9.66 -0.32
CA VAL A 58 12.45 -8.99 0.90
C VAL A 58 11.90 -7.61 0.58
N THR A 59 12.64 -6.80 -0.19
CA THR A 59 12.17 -5.44 -0.55
C THR A 59 10.96 -5.47 -1.47
N ALA A 60 10.87 -6.43 -2.40
CA ALA A 60 9.68 -6.63 -3.23
C ALA A 60 8.43 -6.97 -2.41
N THR A 61 8.58 -7.83 -1.39
CA THR A 61 7.47 -8.18 -0.49
C THR A 61 7.02 -6.97 0.32
N LEU A 62 7.96 -6.24 0.91
CA LEU A 62 7.66 -5.02 1.67
C LEU A 62 7.02 -3.95 0.77
N GLN A 63 7.48 -3.83 -0.48
CA GLN A 63 6.96 -2.87 -1.45
C GLN A 63 5.52 -3.19 -1.83
N PHE A 64 5.20 -4.46 -2.03
CA PHE A 64 3.81 -4.91 -2.24
C PHE A 64 2.92 -4.49 -1.06
N LEU A 65 3.36 -4.70 0.19
CA LEU A 65 2.60 -4.30 1.38
C LEU A 65 2.40 -2.78 1.48
N VAL A 66 3.45 -1.98 1.22
CA VAL A 66 3.35 -0.50 1.23
C VAL A 66 2.35 -0.04 0.18
N GLN A 67 2.38 -0.61 -1.03
CA GLN A 67 1.43 -0.28 -2.09
C GLN A 67 -0.01 -0.63 -1.68
N LEU A 68 -0.23 -1.79 -1.08
CA LEU A 68 -1.56 -2.18 -0.58
C LEU A 68 -2.07 -1.25 0.53
N VAL A 69 -1.21 -0.83 1.47
CA VAL A 69 -1.63 -0.01 2.62
C VAL A 69 -1.82 1.46 2.27
N PHE A 70 -0.92 2.04 1.46
CA PHE A 70 -0.91 3.47 1.17
C PHE A 70 -1.65 3.85 -0.12
N PHE A 71 -1.57 3.03 -1.18
CA PHE A 71 -2.26 3.34 -2.45
C PHE A 71 -3.69 2.80 -2.48
N MET A 72 -3.98 1.68 -1.81
CA MET A 72 -5.34 1.13 -1.72
C MET A 72 -6.08 1.60 -0.45
N HIS A 73 -5.95 2.90 -0.18
CA HIS A 73 -6.99 3.76 0.39
C HIS A 73 -7.61 3.33 1.73
N ILE A 74 -6.96 3.55 2.86
CA ILE A 74 -7.57 3.23 4.18
C ILE A 74 -8.00 4.44 5.02
N ARG A 75 -7.88 5.69 4.56
CA ARG A 75 -8.13 6.86 5.45
C ARG A 75 -8.82 8.10 4.84
N ASP A 76 -9.49 7.99 3.70
CA ASP A 76 -10.12 9.15 3.02
C ASP A 76 -11.64 9.05 2.87
N GLY A 77 -12.32 8.39 3.80
CA GLY A 77 -13.77 8.43 3.84
C GLY A 77 -14.32 8.06 5.21
N GLU A 78 -15.45 8.66 5.55
CA GLU A 78 -16.18 8.62 6.84
C GLU A 78 -16.55 7.20 7.35
N GLN A 79 -16.14 6.13 6.64
CA GLN A 79 -16.29 4.73 7.03
C GLN A 79 -15.04 3.86 6.69
N PRO A 80 -13.90 4.05 7.38
CA PRO A 80 -12.63 3.36 7.09
C PRO A 80 -12.67 1.83 7.20
N ARG A 81 -13.61 1.30 7.99
CA ARG A 81 -13.69 -0.13 8.34
C ARG A 81 -14.15 -1.00 7.17
N TRP A 82 -15.07 -0.51 6.34
CA TRP A 82 -15.63 -1.29 5.24
C TRP A 82 -14.63 -1.46 4.10
N ASN A 83 -13.81 -0.44 3.82
CA ASN A 83 -12.78 -0.57 2.79
C ASN A 83 -11.69 -1.57 3.20
N ALA A 84 -11.28 -1.56 4.47
CA ALA A 84 -10.31 -2.51 5.02
C ALA A 84 -10.78 -3.98 4.95
N ILE A 85 -12.09 -4.22 5.06
CA ILE A 85 -12.69 -5.55 4.93
C ILE A 85 -12.65 -6.00 3.46
N THR A 86 -12.98 -5.11 2.51
CA THR A 86 -12.99 -5.40 1.06
C THR A 86 -11.59 -5.72 0.51
N LEU A 87 -10.61 -4.84 0.71
CA LEU A 87 -9.50 -5.20 1.58
C LEU A 87 -8.91 -6.62 1.58
N ILE A 88 -8.93 -7.12 2.81
CA ILE A 88 -8.61 -8.48 3.22
C ILE A 88 -9.33 -9.51 2.35
N PHE A 89 -10.59 -9.28 1.97
CA PHE A 89 -11.35 -10.22 1.16
C PHE A 89 -10.75 -10.40 -0.24
N GLY A 90 -10.32 -9.31 -0.89
CA GLY A 90 -9.62 -9.36 -2.16
C GLY A 90 -8.27 -10.08 -2.07
N ILE A 91 -7.51 -9.86 -0.99
CA ILE A 91 -6.25 -10.56 -0.74
C ILE A 91 -6.48 -12.06 -0.53
N LEU A 92 -7.53 -12.44 0.20
CA LEU A 92 -7.90 -13.84 0.42
C LEU A 92 -8.18 -14.53 -0.93
N ILE A 93 -9.02 -13.91 -1.77
CA ILE A 93 -9.32 -14.44 -3.12
C ILE A 93 -8.03 -14.54 -3.95
N LEU A 94 -7.20 -13.51 -3.96
CA LEU A 94 -5.92 -13.50 -4.67
C LEU A 94 -5.03 -14.68 -4.24
N LEU A 95 -4.85 -14.88 -2.93
CA LEU A 95 -4.06 -15.98 -2.40
C LEU A 95 -4.66 -17.35 -2.75
N THR A 96 -5.98 -17.49 -2.66
CA THR A 96 -6.67 -18.72 -3.07
C THR A 96 -6.44 -19.04 -4.55
N ILE A 97 -6.53 -18.03 -5.43
CA ILE A 97 -6.29 -18.22 -6.87
C ILE A 97 -4.83 -18.54 -7.14
N VAL A 98 -3.88 -17.83 -6.53
CA VAL A 98 -2.44 -18.03 -6.76
C VAL A 98 -2.00 -19.40 -6.23
N VAL A 99 -2.32 -19.73 -4.98
CA VAL A 99 -1.98 -21.02 -4.38
C VAL A 99 -2.70 -22.15 -5.10
N GLY A 100 -3.99 -21.98 -5.40
CA GLY A 100 -4.77 -22.92 -6.20
C GLY A 100 -4.15 -23.14 -7.58
N SER A 101 -3.76 -22.08 -8.28
CA SER A 101 -3.13 -22.16 -9.60
C SER A 101 -1.79 -22.90 -9.55
N ILE A 102 -0.93 -22.58 -8.60
CA ILE A 102 0.35 -23.28 -8.39
C ILE A 102 0.12 -24.76 -8.07
N TRP A 103 -0.88 -25.07 -7.23
CA TRP A 103 -1.22 -26.44 -6.87
C TRP A 103 -1.77 -27.24 -8.05
N ILE A 104 -2.72 -26.68 -8.82
CA ILE A 104 -3.27 -27.32 -10.02
C ILE A 104 -2.18 -27.52 -11.07
N MET A 105 -1.36 -26.51 -11.37
CA MET A 105 -0.31 -26.63 -12.38
C MET A 105 0.77 -27.62 -11.94
N GLY A 106 1.19 -27.59 -10.67
CA GLY A 106 2.13 -28.56 -10.10
C GLY A 106 1.59 -29.98 -10.15
N ASN A 107 0.33 -30.20 -9.75
CA ASN A 107 -0.32 -31.50 -9.79
C ASN A 107 -0.49 -32.03 -11.23
N ASN A 108 -0.90 -31.18 -12.18
CA ASN A 108 -0.99 -31.57 -13.59
C ASN A 108 0.38 -31.84 -14.24
N GLN A 109 1.45 -31.18 -13.79
CA GLN A 109 2.81 -31.46 -14.28
C GLN A 109 3.34 -32.82 -13.80
N ILE A 110 2.90 -33.29 -12.63
CA ILE A 110 3.26 -34.62 -12.09
C ILE A 110 2.59 -35.73 -12.92
N GLY A 111 1.41 -35.49 -13.49
CA GLY A 111 0.71 -36.44 -14.38
C GLY A 111 1.30 -36.58 -15.80
N MET A 112 2.03 -35.58 -16.32
CA MET A 112 2.66 -35.64 -17.65
C MET A 112 4.10 -36.20 -17.64
N LYS A 113 4.66 -36.48 -16.46
CA LYS A 113 6.05 -36.99 -16.30
C LYS A 113 6.13 -38.49 -15.97
N MET A 114 5.01 -39.21 -15.97
CA MET A 114 4.94 -40.68 -15.91
C MET A 114 4.55 -41.23 -17.29
#